data_AF-A0A2L2SMM0-F1
#
_entry.id   AF-A0A2L2SMM0-F1
#
_cell.length_a   1.000
_cell.length_b   1.000
_cell.length_c   1.000
_cell.angle_alpha   90.00
_cell.angle_beta   90.00
_cell.angle_gamma   90.00
#
_symmetry.space_group_name_H-M   'P 1'
#
loop_
_entity.id
_entity.type
_entity.pdbx_description
1 polymer ?
#
loop_
_entity_poly.entity_id
_entity_poly.type
_entity_poly.pdbx_seq_one_letter_code
_entity_poly.pdbx_strand_id
1 'polypeptide(L)'
;MKVDLAVALVSILGIAEAATPKIVTHVSSMGIGTSTYHDTSGKANGLGNWTDGCKGTSYDWIKQVCIDLPRKRAHIIYPNGTKRCFRQSSSKTSPCGTGVTCTTTTLTESGCNWRFADPEIDDDVDNNII
;
A
#
# COMPACT_ATOMS: atom_id res chain seq x y z
N MET A 1 -54.15 -32.96 -11.86
CA MET A 1 -52.70 -32.91 -11.64
C MET A 1 -52.34 -31.49 -11.23
N LYS A 2 -51.80 -31.32 -10.01
CA LYS A 2 -51.30 -30.05 -9.49
C LYS A 2 -49.81 -30.02 -9.80
N VAL A 3 -49.35 -29.05 -10.59
CA VAL A 3 -47.92 -28.89 -10.89
C VAL A 3 -47.48 -27.67 -10.09
N ASP A 4 -46.84 -27.91 -8.95
CA ASP A 4 -46.31 -26.84 -8.12
C ASP A 4 -44.98 -26.34 -8.73
N LEU A 5 -45.00 -25.07 -9.11
CA LEU A 5 -43.91 -24.32 -9.71
C LEU A 5 -42.92 -23.90 -8.62
N ALA A 6 -41.81 -24.61 -8.47
CA ALA A 6 -40.70 -24.18 -7.61
C ALA A 6 -39.70 -23.33 -8.42
N VAL A 7 -39.86 -22.00 -8.37
CA VAL A 7 -38.82 -21.07 -8.82
C VAL A 7 -37.79 -20.91 -7.69
N ALA A 8 -36.66 -21.58 -7.83
CA ALA A 8 -35.49 -21.31 -6.99
C ALA A 8 -34.77 -20.08 -7.56
N LEU A 9 -35.05 -18.90 -6.99
CA LEU A 9 -34.22 -17.71 -7.18
C LEU A 9 -32.91 -17.91 -6.42
N VAL A 10 -31.91 -18.51 -7.07
CA VAL A 10 -30.53 -18.45 -6.59
C VAL A 10 -30.01 -17.06 -6.91
N SER A 11 -30.20 -16.13 -5.97
CA SER A 11 -29.52 -14.83 -6.00
C SER A 11 -28.03 -15.07 -5.79
N ILE A 12 -27.30 -15.15 -6.90
CA ILE A 12 -25.83 -15.19 -6.91
C ILE A 12 -25.36 -13.80 -6.45
N LEU A 13 -25.22 -13.61 -5.14
CA LEU A 13 -24.42 -12.51 -4.63
C LEU A 13 -23.00 -12.78 -5.13
N GLY A 14 -22.60 -12.04 -6.16
CA GLY A 14 -21.23 -12.05 -6.63
C GLY A 14 -20.34 -11.72 -5.44
N ILE A 15 -19.65 -12.72 -4.93
CA ILE A 15 -18.54 -12.52 -3.99
C ILE A 15 -17.49 -11.74 -4.78
N ALA A 16 -17.50 -10.42 -4.66
CA ALA A 16 -16.36 -9.63 -5.09
C ALA A 16 -15.19 -10.11 -4.24
N GLU A 17 -14.26 -10.82 -4.87
CA GLU A 17 -13.00 -11.19 -4.24
C GLU A 17 -12.36 -9.89 -3.74
N ALA A 18 -12.20 -9.76 -2.42
CA ALA A 18 -11.59 -8.58 -1.83
C ALA A 18 -10.18 -8.44 -2.41
N ALA A 19 -9.91 -7.32 -3.07
CA ALA A 19 -8.59 -7.04 -3.61
C ALA A 19 -7.58 -6.91 -2.47
N THR A 20 -6.35 -7.38 -2.67
CA THR A 20 -5.29 -7.18 -1.69
C THR A 20 -4.90 -5.71 -1.65
N PRO A 21 -4.99 -5.03 -0.49
CA PRO A 21 -4.59 -3.64 -0.39
C PRO A 21 -3.08 -3.50 -0.62
N LYS A 22 -2.69 -2.45 -1.33
CA LYS A 22 -1.28 -2.22 -1.71
C LYS A 22 -0.98 -0.73 -1.86
N ILE A 23 0.28 -0.38 -1.65
CA ILE A 23 0.83 0.93 -2.02
C ILE A 23 1.69 0.75 -3.26
N VAL A 24 1.48 1.57 -4.27
CA VAL A 24 2.29 1.59 -5.49
C VAL A 24 2.98 2.95 -5.57
N THR A 25 4.30 2.93 -5.73
CA THR A 25 5.09 4.13 -5.96
C THR A 25 5.70 4.08 -7.36
N HIS A 26 5.74 5.23 -8.04
CA HIS A 26 6.47 5.40 -9.28
C HIS A 26 7.57 6.42 -9.06
N VAL A 27 8.82 6.12 -9.45
CA VAL A 27 9.95 7.05 -9.37
C VAL A 27 10.65 7.07 -10.72
N SER A 28 10.70 8.23 -11.36
CA SER A 28 11.50 8.43 -12.57
C SER A 28 12.99 8.49 -12.27
N SER A 29 13.85 8.23 -13.26
CA SER A 29 15.30 8.43 -13.16
C SER A 29 15.69 9.88 -12.87
N MET A 30 14.75 10.82 -12.98
CA MET A 30 14.91 12.24 -12.61
C MET A 30 14.53 12.53 -11.15
N GLY A 31 14.16 11.53 -10.36
CA GLY A 31 13.78 11.67 -8.95
C GLY A 31 12.35 12.16 -8.71
N ILE A 32 11.57 12.42 -9.77
CA ILE A 32 10.15 12.75 -9.65
C ILE A 32 9.39 11.46 -9.37
N GLY A 33 8.55 11.45 -8.33
CA GLY A 33 7.77 10.28 -7.99
C GLY A 33 6.39 10.56 -7.41
N THR A 34 5.54 9.55 -7.47
CA THR A 34 4.15 9.57 -7.00
C THR A 34 3.84 8.31 -6.20
N SER A 35 2.87 8.42 -5.29
CA SER A 35 2.38 7.30 -4.49
C SER A 35 0.86 7.17 -4.57
N THR A 36 0.39 5.93 -4.62
CA THR A 36 -1.03 5.58 -4.68
C THR A 36 -1.32 4.42 -3.74
N TYR A 37 -2.39 4.51 -2.97
CA TYR A 37 -2.91 3.41 -2.16
C TYR A 37 -4.12 2.78 -2.85
N HIS A 38 -4.07 1.48 -3.06
CA HIS A 38 -5.21 0.67 -3.47
C HIS A 38 -5.84 0.02 -2.25
N ASP A 39 -7.13 0.29 -2.01
CA ASP A 39 -7.84 -0.28 -0.87
C ASP A 39 -8.31 -1.73 -1.13
N THR A 40 -9.04 -2.30 -0.16
CA THR A 40 -9.53 -3.68 -0.21
C THR A 40 -10.61 -3.91 -1.29
N SER A 41 -11.15 -2.84 -1.88
CA SER A 41 -12.02 -2.91 -3.06
C SER A 41 -11.24 -2.76 -4.37
N GLY A 42 -9.93 -2.52 -4.29
CA GLY A 42 -9.05 -2.26 -5.43
C GLY A 42 -9.06 -0.80 -5.90
N LYS A 43 -9.88 0.06 -5.30
CA LYS A 43 -9.98 1.47 -5.66
C LYS A 43 -8.65 2.19 -5.37
N ALA A 44 -8.17 2.93 -6.37
CA ALA A 44 -6.96 3.73 -6.28
C ALA A 44 -7.23 5.08 -5.58
N ASN A 45 -6.43 5.39 -4.58
CA ASN A 45 -6.47 6.62 -3.81
C ASN A 45 -5.09 7.28 -3.91
N GLY A 46 -5.00 8.39 -4.64
CA GLY A 46 -3.74 9.11 -4.85
C GLY A 46 -3.24 9.72 -3.54
N LEU A 47 -2.00 9.42 -3.17
CA LEU A 47 -1.37 9.96 -1.96
C LEU A 47 -0.56 11.23 -2.23
N GLY A 48 -0.17 11.46 -3.49
CA GLY A 48 0.50 12.67 -3.96
C GLY A 48 1.88 12.41 -4.59
N ASN A 49 2.60 13.51 -4.84
CA ASN A 49 3.90 13.54 -5.51
C ASN A 49 5.05 13.38 -4.51
N TRP A 50 5.09 12.26 -3.82
CA TRP A 50 6.14 11.89 -2.88
C TRP A 50 6.24 10.38 -2.80
N THR A 51 7.40 9.85 -2.43
CA THR A 51 7.65 8.39 -2.36
C THR A 51 8.42 7.96 -1.12
N ASP A 52 8.71 8.88 -0.20
CA ASP A 52 9.40 8.60 1.05
C ASP A 52 8.96 9.58 2.16
N GLY A 53 9.12 9.17 3.41
CA GLY A 53 8.73 9.89 4.61
C GLY A 53 7.27 9.68 5.02
N CYS A 54 6.86 10.42 6.05
CA CYS A 54 5.50 10.39 6.60
C CYS A 54 4.73 11.66 6.24
N LYS A 55 3.53 11.51 5.68
CA LYS A 55 2.65 12.62 5.30
C LYS A 55 1.22 12.39 5.79
N GLY A 56 0.57 13.47 6.21
CA GLY A 56 -0.89 13.48 6.34
C GLY A 56 -1.55 13.35 4.97
N THR A 57 -2.84 13.04 4.95
CA THR A 57 -3.61 12.94 3.71
C THR A 57 -4.83 13.86 3.74
N SER A 58 -5.44 14.09 2.58
CA SER A 58 -6.73 14.77 2.48
C SER A 58 -7.92 13.85 2.79
N TYR A 59 -7.68 12.55 3.01
CA TYR A 59 -8.71 11.58 3.33
C TYR A 59 -9.00 11.59 4.83
N ASP A 60 -10.25 11.76 5.21
CA ASP A 60 -10.73 11.68 6.59
C ASP A 60 -10.49 10.30 7.22
N TRP A 61 -10.49 9.24 6.40
CA TRP A 61 -10.24 7.87 6.82
C TRP A 61 -8.75 7.49 6.86
N ILE A 62 -7.80 8.36 6.46
CA ILE A 62 -6.37 8.15 6.68
C ILE A 62 -5.78 9.33 7.47
N LYS A 63 -5.28 9.05 8.67
CA LYS A 63 -4.55 10.04 9.46
C LYS A 63 -3.17 10.34 8.87
N GLN A 64 -2.42 9.29 8.53
CA GLN A 64 -1.04 9.42 8.04
C GLN A 64 -0.65 8.22 7.17
N VAL A 65 0.18 8.47 6.16
CA VAL A 65 0.90 7.41 5.44
C VAL A 65 2.39 7.65 5.58
N CYS A 66 3.13 6.59 5.90
CA CYS A 66 4.58 6.58 5.93
C CYS A 66 5.10 5.57 4.91
N ILE A 67 5.96 6.02 4.00
CA ILE A 67 6.65 5.18 3.03
C ILE A 67 8.15 5.28 3.33
N ASP A 68 8.84 4.15 3.39
CA ASP A 68 10.29 4.05 3.63
C ASP A 68 10.82 3.08 2.55
N LEU A 69 11.00 3.61 1.33
CA LEU A 69 11.49 2.84 0.19
C LEU A 69 12.89 2.26 0.41
N PRO A 70 13.86 2.97 1.02
CA PRO A 70 15.18 2.42 1.34
C PRO A 70 15.08 1.14 2.18
N ARG A 71 14.15 1.08 3.14
CA ARG A 71 13.88 -0.11 3.97
C ARG A 71 12.73 -0.98 3.46
N LYS A 72 12.24 -0.72 2.24
CA LYS A 72 11.25 -1.54 1.51
C LYS A 72 9.94 -1.77 2.27
N ARG A 73 9.49 -0.77 3.01
CA ARG A 73 8.35 -0.86 3.93
C ARG A 73 7.49 0.39 3.91
N ALA A 74 6.23 0.26 4.29
CA ALA A 74 5.30 1.37 4.47
C ALA A 74 4.25 1.04 5.53
N HIS A 75 3.55 2.05 6.03
CA HIS A 75 2.34 1.86 6.81
C HIS A 75 1.34 3.00 6.65
N ILE A 76 0.07 2.69 6.93
CA ILE A 76 -1.02 3.64 7.05
C ILE A 76 -1.45 3.66 8.52
N ILE A 77 -1.58 4.85 9.09
CA ILE A 77 -2.20 5.07 10.40
C ILE A 77 -3.61 5.59 10.16
N TYR A 78 -4.59 4.90 10.74
CA TYR A 78 -5.99 5.30 10.70
C TYR A 78 -6.32 6.28 11.84
N PRO A 79 -7.43 7.04 11.74
CA PRO A 79 -7.82 8.00 12.78
C PRO A 79 -7.95 7.41 14.19
N ASN A 80 -8.40 6.16 14.29
CA ASN A 80 -8.51 5.41 15.55
C ASN A 80 -7.16 4.85 16.08
N GLY A 81 -6.04 5.16 15.42
CA GLY A 81 -4.70 4.72 15.80
C GLY A 81 -4.31 3.32 15.33
N THR A 82 -5.22 2.57 14.68
CA THR A 82 -4.84 1.28 14.09
C THR A 82 -3.88 1.48 12.92
N LYS A 83 -3.07 0.46 12.65
CA LYS A 83 -2.05 0.50 11.62
C LYS A 83 -2.23 -0.64 10.63
N ARG A 84 -1.99 -0.36 9.35
CA ARG A 84 -1.82 -1.36 8.30
C ARG A 84 -0.42 -1.23 7.73
N CYS A 85 0.34 -2.32 7.70
CA CYS A 85 1.74 -2.33 7.27
C CYS A 85 1.91 -3.01 5.92
N PHE A 86 2.87 -2.55 5.13
CA PHE A 86 3.11 -3.03 3.77
C PHE A 86 4.58 -3.27 3.53
N ARG A 87 4.91 -4.38 2.86
CA ARG A 87 6.28 -4.72 2.44
C ARG A 87 6.38 -4.75 0.95
N GLN A 88 7.51 -4.29 0.41
CA GLN A 88 7.79 -4.42 -1.01
C GLN A 88 7.68 -5.89 -1.43
N SER A 89 6.75 -6.16 -2.35
CA SER A 89 6.58 -7.47 -2.98
C SER A 89 7.16 -7.49 -4.39
N SER A 90 7.24 -6.33 -5.05
CA SER A 90 7.90 -6.23 -6.36
C SER A 90 8.47 -4.84 -6.61
N SER A 91 9.47 -4.79 -7.47
CA SER A 91 9.98 -3.57 -8.08
C SER A 91 10.35 -3.86 -9.53
N LYS A 92 9.96 -2.98 -10.45
CA LYS A 92 10.21 -3.12 -11.88
C LYS A 92 10.60 -1.77 -12.46
N THR A 93 11.66 -1.75 -13.26
CA THR A 93 12.10 -0.55 -13.98
C THR A 93 11.81 -0.73 -15.46
N SER A 94 11.15 0.26 -16.06
CA SER A 94 10.80 0.27 -17.47
C SER A 94 11.00 1.67 -18.07
N PRO A 95 11.23 1.79 -19.38
CA PRO A 95 11.18 3.09 -20.06
C PRO A 95 9.81 3.74 -19.88
N CYS A 96 9.78 5.04 -19.58
CA CYS A 96 8.54 5.83 -19.44
C CYS A 96 8.60 7.18 -20.15
N GLY A 97 9.66 7.41 -20.94
CA GLY A 97 9.89 8.59 -21.75
C GLY A 97 11.23 8.48 -22.47
N THR A 98 11.51 9.39 -23.40
CA THR A 98 12.79 9.42 -24.12
C THR A 98 13.94 9.68 -23.15
N GLY A 99 14.82 8.69 -22.97
CA GLY A 99 15.94 8.79 -22.02
C GLY A 99 15.54 8.74 -20.54
N VAL A 100 14.28 8.39 -20.23
CA VAL A 100 13.78 8.33 -18.84
C VAL A 100 13.28 6.93 -18.53
N THR A 101 13.76 6.37 -17.41
CA THR A 101 13.25 5.12 -16.85
C THR A 101 12.40 5.41 -15.63
N CYS A 102 11.33 4.65 -15.43
CA CYS A 102 10.51 4.71 -14.24
C CYS A 102 10.58 3.38 -13.49
N THR A 103 10.92 3.46 -12.22
CA THR A 103 10.83 2.35 -11.28
C THR A 103 9.46 2.36 -10.63
N THR A 104 8.71 1.28 -10.82
CA THR A 104 7.44 1.02 -10.16
C THR A 104 7.68 0.03 -9.03
N THR A 105 7.39 0.44 -7.80
CA THR A 105 7.52 -0.42 -6.61
C THR A 105 6.13 -0.69 -6.04
N THR A 106 5.82 -1.95 -5.80
CA THR A 106 4.57 -2.38 -5.16
C THR A 106 4.87 -2.88 -3.76
N LEU A 107 4.20 -2.30 -2.77
CA LEU A 107 4.18 -2.78 -1.39
C LEU A 107 2.81 -3.39 -1.09
N THR A 108 2.77 -4.67 -0.73
CA THR A 108 1.54 -5.39 -0.37
C THR A 108 1.43 -5.51 1.15
N GLU A 109 0.19 -5.67 1.64
CA GLU A 109 -0.07 -5.84 3.07
C GLU A 109 0.80 -6.96 3.69
N SER A 110 1.27 -6.69 4.89
CA SER A 110 2.13 -7.56 5.69
C SER A 110 1.87 -7.31 7.17
N GLY A 111 2.27 -8.25 8.03
CA GLY A 111 2.20 -8.04 9.48
C GLY A 111 3.01 -6.82 9.93
N CYS A 112 2.51 -6.07 10.90
CA CYS A 112 3.22 -4.94 11.51
C CYS A 112 4.28 -5.41 12.52
N ASN A 113 5.31 -6.10 12.03
CA ASN A 113 6.38 -6.67 12.86
C ASN A 113 7.67 -5.84 12.88
N TRP A 114 7.74 -4.72 12.16
CA TRP A 114 8.87 -3.79 12.19
C TRP A 114 8.60 -2.59 13.11
N ARG A 115 9.66 -2.11 13.76
CA ARG A 115 9.66 -0.81 14.42
C ARG A 115 9.95 0.25 13.35
N PHE A 116 9.04 1.22 13.20
CA PHE A 116 9.47 2.50 12.61
C PHE A 116 10.45 3.07 13.62
N ALA A 117 11.65 3.44 13.17
CA ALA A 117 12.52 4.27 13.99
C ALA A 117 11.66 5.49 14.29
N ASP A 118 11.29 5.62 15.56
CA ASP A 118 10.78 6.89 16.06
C ASP A 118 11.85 7.92 15.69
N PRO A 119 11.54 9.08 15.11
CA PRO A 119 12.54 10.13 14.89
C PRO A 119 13.30 10.54 16.16
N GLU A 120 12.91 10.06 17.36
CA GLU A 120 13.67 10.22 18.61
C GLU A 120 14.56 9.04 19.04
N ILE A 121 14.61 7.90 18.32
CA ILE A 121 15.52 6.79 18.68
C ILE A 121 16.28 6.28 17.46
N ASP A 122 17.36 7.00 17.13
CA ASP A 122 18.55 6.43 16.50
C ASP A 122 19.31 5.66 17.60
N ASP A 123 19.05 4.36 17.72
CA ASP A 123 19.97 3.45 18.39
C ASP A 123 20.22 2.29 17.43
N ASP A 124 21.24 2.50 16.59
CA ASP A 124 22.42 1.64 16.55
C ASP A 124 22.34 0.38 17.43
N VAL A 125 21.66 -0.66 16.93
CA VAL A 125 21.87 -2.02 17.41
C VAL A 125 22.35 -2.85 16.24
N ASP A 126 23.58 -2.53 15.81
CA ASP A 126 24.50 -3.57 15.40
C ASP A 126 24.52 -4.65 16.49
N ASN A 127 23.86 -5.76 16.18
CA ASN A 127 23.94 -7.00 16.93
C ASN A 127 25.41 -7.43 17.02
N ASN A 128 26.11 -6.98 18.05
CA ASN A 128 27.33 -7.62 18.51
C ASN A 128 26.95 -8.95 19.18
N ILE A 129 26.67 -9.95 18.36
CA ILE A 129 26.87 -11.35 18.71
C ILE A 129 28.35 -11.62 18.48
N ILE A 130 29.12 -11.65 19.57
CA ILE A 130 30.05 -12.72 20.03
C ILE A 130 30.49 -12.33 21.45
#